data_AF-A0A0P8BHH0-F1
#
_entry.id   AF-A0A0P8BHH0-F1
#
_cell.length_a   1.000
_cell.length_b   1.000
_cell.length_c   1.000
_cell.angle_alpha   90.00
_cell.angle_beta   90.00
_cell.angle_gamma   90.00
#
_symmetry.space_group_name_H-M   'P 1'
#
loop_
_entity.id
_entity.type
_entity.pdbx_description
1 polymer ?
#
loop_
_entity_poly.entity_id
_entity_poly.type
_entity_poly.pdbx_seq_one_letter_code
_entity_poly.pdbx_strand_id
1 'polypeptide(L)'
;MSDIAAYERRISAALDRIARRIEDGGGRPSDAPLPRTSIFGRGASQREAGADEETRATIDSLREALEKERAANAQLSERVHQVKQRQETTIAQLERRLARLTEQLDLQSLEMLRLKKANARLMESNSALREAQAQAFPDTTLVNRSISAELEALQAERRAEMAEMEEILAELKPLLAADRS
;
A
#
# COMPACT_ATOMS: atom_id res chain seq x y z
N MET A 1 -9.38 -0.06 4.45
CA MET A 1 -9.48 -1.41 5.06
C MET A 1 -10.87 -2.05 4.88
N SER A 2 -11.95 -1.28 4.70
CA SER A 2 -13.32 -1.79 4.45
C SER A 2 -13.47 -2.65 3.19
N ASP A 3 -12.71 -2.32 2.14
CA ASP A 3 -12.90 -2.94 0.82
C ASP A 3 -12.36 -4.37 0.80
N ILE A 4 -11.26 -4.64 1.52
CA ILE A 4 -10.67 -5.97 1.67
C ILE A 4 -11.66 -6.92 2.35
N ALA A 5 -12.31 -6.47 3.42
CA ALA A 5 -13.33 -7.26 4.12
C ALA A 5 -14.62 -7.48 3.29
N ALA A 6 -14.89 -6.63 2.29
CA ALA A 6 -15.98 -6.85 1.34
C ALA A 6 -15.59 -7.88 0.26
N TYR A 7 -14.35 -7.85 -0.21
CA TYR A 7 -13.83 -8.83 -1.16
C TYR A 7 -13.71 -10.23 -0.53
N GLU A 8 -13.25 -10.34 0.71
CA GLU A 8 -13.17 -11.62 1.44
C GLU A 8 -14.55 -12.27 1.60
N ARG A 9 -15.55 -11.50 2.04
CA ARG A 9 -16.93 -11.99 2.15
C ARG A 9 -17.50 -12.49 0.82
N ARG A 10 -17.18 -11.81 -0.28
CA ARG A 10 -17.64 -12.19 -1.62
C ARG A 10 -16.94 -13.45 -2.15
N ILE A 11 -15.66 -13.61 -1.83
CA ILE A 11 -14.87 -14.79 -2.21
C ILE A 11 -15.37 -16.02 -1.44
N SER A 12 -15.56 -15.93 -0.12
CA SER A 12 -16.10 -17.04 0.68
C SER A 12 -17.48 -17.48 0.18
N ALA A 13 -18.38 -16.52 -0.09
CA ALA A 13 -19.70 -16.81 -0.65
C ALA A 13 -19.68 -17.40 -2.08
N ALA A 14 -18.60 -17.20 -2.83
CA ALA A 14 -18.40 -17.84 -4.13
C ALA A 14 -17.89 -19.27 -3.97
N LEU A 15 -16.95 -19.51 -3.05
CA LEU A 15 -16.40 -20.83 -2.74
C LEU A 15 -17.47 -21.78 -2.17
N ASP A 16 -18.33 -21.29 -1.26
CA ASP A 16 -19.43 -22.09 -0.69
C ASP A 16 -20.44 -22.53 -1.76
N ARG A 17 -20.71 -21.69 -2.76
CA ARG A 17 -21.59 -22.04 -3.89
C ARG A 17 -20.97 -23.09 -4.81
N ILE A 18 -19.64 -23.06 -4.98
CA ILE A 18 -18.92 -24.06 -5.76
C ILE A 18 -18.90 -25.39 -5.00
N ALA A 19 -18.66 -25.37 -3.69
CA ALA A 19 -18.71 -26.56 -2.83
C ALA A 19 -20.08 -27.25 -2.92
N ARG A 20 -21.17 -26.50 -2.73
CA ARG A 20 -22.54 -27.03 -2.87
C ARG A 20 -22.82 -27.56 -4.27
N ARG A 21 -22.31 -26.92 -5.33
CA ARG A 21 -22.51 -27.40 -6.70
C ARG A 21 -21.72 -28.66 -7.02
N ILE A 22 -20.59 -28.88 -6.36
CA ILE A 22 -19.83 -30.13 -6.46
C ILE A 22 -20.55 -31.25 -5.69
N GLU A 23 -21.14 -30.93 -4.55
CA GLU A 23 -21.99 -31.85 -3.77
C GLU A 23 -23.28 -32.22 -4.54
N ASP A 24 -23.96 -31.24 -5.15
CA ASP A 24 -25.17 -31.44 -5.95
C ASP A 24 -24.89 -32.05 -7.34
N GLY A 25 -23.69 -31.81 -7.89
CA GLY A 25 -23.29 -32.18 -9.25
C GLY A 25 -22.42 -33.44 -9.37
N GLY A 26 -22.09 -34.10 -8.26
CA GLY A 26 -21.34 -35.37 -8.22
C GLY A 26 -22.14 -36.59 -8.70
N GLY A 27 -23.45 -36.44 -8.95
CA GLY A 27 -24.28 -37.48 -9.55
C GLY A 27 -24.17 -37.47 -11.07
N ARG A 28 -23.62 -38.55 -11.65
CA ARG A 28 -23.79 -38.88 -13.07
C ARG A 28 -25.25 -38.65 -13.51
N PRO A 29 -25.54 -37.97 -14.64
CA PRO A 29 -26.84 -38.09 -15.25
C PRO A 29 -26.88 -39.42 -16.02
N SER A 30 -27.19 -40.52 -15.33
CA SER A 30 -27.57 -41.77 -15.99
C SER A 30 -28.73 -42.39 -15.23
N ASP A 31 -29.82 -42.62 -15.97
CA ASP A 31 -31.09 -43.25 -15.60
C ASP A 31 -32.17 -42.36 -14.98
N ALA A 32 -32.86 -41.62 -15.86
CA ALA A 32 -34.31 -41.48 -15.76
C ALA A 32 -34.97 -42.41 -16.80
N PRO A 33 -35.94 -43.27 -16.42
CA PRO A 33 -36.54 -44.22 -17.34
C PRO A 33 -37.58 -43.53 -18.25
N LEU A 34 -37.36 -43.61 -19.56
CA LEU A 34 -38.29 -43.13 -20.58
C LEU A 34 -39.57 -43.99 -20.62
N PRO A 35 -40.78 -43.41 -20.69
CA PRO A 35 -42.01 -44.16 -20.90
C PRO A 35 -42.10 -44.65 -22.35
N ARG A 36 -42.16 -45.98 -22.52
CA ARG A 36 -42.38 -46.64 -23.81
C ARG A 36 -43.79 -46.33 -24.33
N THR A 37 -43.88 -45.56 -25.39
CA THR A 37 -45.06 -45.52 -26.27
C THR A 37 -44.63 -45.85 -27.70
N SER A 38 -44.86 -47.10 -28.09
CA SER A 38 -44.77 -47.56 -29.46
C SER A 38 -46.08 -47.21 -30.17
N ILE A 39 -46.06 -46.18 -31.03
CA ILE A 39 -47.06 -45.98 -32.08
C ILE A 39 -46.34 -45.45 -33.33
N PHE A 40 -46.21 -46.32 -34.33
CA PHE A 40 -45.94 -46.04 -35.75
C PHE A 40 -44.68 -45.22 -36.13
N GLY A 41 -43.62 -45.96 -36.51
CA GLY A 41 -42.31 -45.47 -36.94
C GLY A 41 -42.27 -44.78 -38.32
N ARG A 42 -42.75 -43.55 -38.41
CA ARG A 42 -42.32 -42.62 -39.47
C ARG A 42 -42.20 -41.14 -39.07
N GLY A 43 -42.54 -40.79 -37.82
CA GLY A 43 -42.35 -39.43 -37.25
C GLY A 43 -41.24 -39.31 -36.19
N ALA A 44 -40.73 -40.43 -35.65
CA ALA A 44 -39.68 -40.43 -34.63
C ALA A 44 -38.30 -40.10 -35.21
N SER A 45 -37.98 -40.64 -36.39
CA SER A 45 -36.71 -40.41 -37.09
C SER A 45 -36.51 -38.97 -37.60
N GLN A 46 -37.60 -38.22 -37.81
CA GLN A 46 -37.52 -36.77 -38.10
C GLN A 46 -37.41 -35.90 -36.85
N ARG A 47 -37.95 -36.35 -35.70
CA ARG A 47 -37.82 -35.64 -34.42
C ARG A 47 -36.48 -35.89 -33.73
N GLU A 48 -35.93 -37.11 -33.82
CA GLU A 48 -34.60 -37.46 -33.32
C GLU A 48 -33.50 -36.81 -34.16
N ALA A 49 -33.60 -36.83 -35.50
CA ALA A 49 -32.67 -36.10 -36.36
C ALA A 49 -32.74 -34.57 -36.16
N GLY A 50 -33.93 -34.01 -35.88
CA GLY A 50 -34.09 -32.59 -35.54
C GLY A 50 -33.51 -32.23 -34.16
N ALA A 51 -33.66 -33.11 -33.17
CA ALA A 51 -33.09 -32.94 -31.82
C ALA A 51 -31.55 -33.08 -31.83
N ASP A 52 -31.01 -33.97 -32.66
CA ASP A 52 -29.56 -34.14 -32.87
C ASP A 52 -28.95 -32.93 -33.61
N GLU A 53 -29.68 -32.32 -34.55
CA GLU A 53 -29.27 -31.09 -35.23
C GLU A 53 -29.27 -29.88 -34.28
N GLU A 54 -30.31 -29.75 -33.46
CA GLU A 54 -30.47 -28.66 -32.48
C GLU A 54 -29.45 -28.75 -31.32
N THR A 55 -29.13 -29.98 -30.87
CA THR A 55 -28.05 -30.21 -29.91
C THR A 55 -26.66 -29.95 -30.50
N ARG A 56 -26.42 -30.28 -31.78
CA ARG A 56 -25.15 -29.91 -32.45
C ARG A 56 -25.00 -28.40 -32.60
N ALA A 57 -26.06 -27.70 -33.02
CA ALA A 57 -26.05 -26.24 -33.15
C ALA A 57 -25.80 -25.53 -31.80
N THR A 58 -26.37 -26.04 -30.71
CA THR A 58 -26.11 -25.51 -29.35
C THR A 58 -24.69 -25.81 -28.88
N ILE A 59 -24.14 -26.99 -29.16
CA ILE A 59 -22.74 -27.32 -28.85
C ILE A 59 -21.77 -26.39 -29.60
N ASP A 60 -22.02 -26.11 -30.87
CA ASP A 60 -21.16 -25.23 -31.67
C ASP A 60 -21.25 -23.77 -31.20
N SER A 61 -22.45 -23.29 -30.84
CA SER A 61 -22.64 -21.97 -30.21
C SER A 61 -21.91 -21.85 -28.86
N LEU A 62 -22.00 -22.88 -28.01
CA LEU A 62 -21.30 -22.92 -26.72
C LEU A 62 -19.77 -22.96 -26.90
N ARG A 63 -19.28 -23.68 -27.92
CA ARG A 63 -17.85 -23.69 -28.27
C ARG A 63 -17.38 -22.32 -28.74
N GLU A 64 -18.16 -21.64 -29.58
CA GLU A 64 -17.83 -20.29 -30.03
C GLU A 64 -17.81 -19.29 -28.86
N ALA A 65 -18.77 -19.38 -27.93
CA ALA A 65 -18.79 -18.58 -26.71
C ALA A 65 -17.58 -18.89 -25.80
N LEU A 66 -17.21 -20.16 -25.65
CA LEU A 66 -16.04 -20.57 -24.86
C LEU A 66 -14.74 -20.03 -25.46
N GLU A 67 -14.58 -20.07 -26.78
CA GLU A 67 -13.39 -19.52 -27.45
C GLU A 67 -13.34 -17.99 -27.35
N LYS A 68 -14.48 -17.28 -27.42
CA LYS A 68 -14.55 -15.84 -27.15
C LYS A 68 -14.14 -15.49 -25.72
N GLU A 69 -14.65 -16.24 -24.73
CA GLU A 69 -14.30 -16.07 -23.31
C GLU A 69 -12.81 -16.38 -23.07
N ARG A 70 -12.26 -17.43 -23.67
CA ARG A 70 -10.83 -17.76 -23.58
C ARG A 70 -9.95 -16.66 -24.17
N ALA A 71 -10.34 -16.12 -25.33
CA ALA A 71 -9.62 -15.00 -25.95
C ALA A 71 -9.67 -13.74 -25.07
N ALA A 72 -10.83 -13.42 -24.48
CA ALA A 72 -10.98 -12.31 -23.54
C ALA A 72 -10.13 -12.51 -22.28
N ASN A 73 -10.12 -13.72 -21.72
CA ASN A 73 -9.35 -14.05 -20.52
C ASN A 73 -7.83 -14.00 -20.78
N ALA A 74 -7.38 -14.44 -21.96
CA ALA A 74 -5.99 -14.29 -22.38
C ALA A 74 -5.57 -12.81 -22.48
N GLN A 75 -6.40 -11.97 -23.09
CA GLN A 75 -6.15 -10.52 -23.19
C GLN A 75 -6.13 -9.83 -21.82
N LEU A 76 -7.06 -10.20 -20.92
CA LEU A 76 -7.09 -9.65 -19.56
C LEU A 76 -5.87 -10.11 -18.75
N SER A 77 -5.48 -11.38 -18.87
CA SER A 77 -4.29 -11.92 -18.22
C SER A 77 -3.02 -11.22 -18.69
N GLU A 78 -2.90 -10.95 -19.99
CA GLU A 78 -1.79 -10.17 -20.54
C GLU A 78 -1.77 -8.73 -20.02
N ARG A 79 -2.93 -8.05 -20.00
CA ARG A 79 -3.04 -6.70 -19.43
C ARG A 79 -2.67 -6.67 -17.95
N VAL A 80 -3.13 -7.64 -17.16
CA VAL A 80 -2.77 -7.76 -15.75
C VAL A 80 -1.27 -7.98 -15.60
N HIS A 81 -0.66 -8.82 -16.43
CA HIS A 81 0.78 -9.03 -16.39
C HIS A 81 1.56 -7.75 -16.73
N GLN A 82 1.16 -7.02 -17.78
CA GLN A 82 1.77 -5.74 -18.14
C GLN A 82 1.61 -4.69 -17.03
N VAL A 83 0.45 -4.62 -16.38
CA VAL A 83 0.22 -3.72 -15.24
C VAL A 83 1.08 -4.12 -14.04
N LYS A 84 1.17 -5.41 -13.71
CA LYS A 84 2.04 -5.91 -12.64
C LYS A 84 3.51 -5.58 -12.89
N GLN A 85 4.00 -5.84 -14.11
CA GLN A 85 5.37 -5.47 -14.49
C GLN A 85 5.62 -3.97 -14.34
N ARG A 86 4.70 -3.12 -14.80
CA ARG A 86 4.80 -1.66 -14.60
C ARG A 86 4.82 -1.30 -13.12
N GLN A 87 3.92 -1.86 -12.32
CA GLN A 87 3.87 -1.62 -10.88
C GLN A 87 5.16 -2.05 -10.19
N GLU A 88 5.65 -3.26 -10.44
CA GLU A 88 6.92 -3.77 -9.90
C GLU A 88 8.10 -2.86 -10.27
N THR A 89 8.17 -2.39 -11.52
CA THR A 89 9.23 -1.43 -11.91
C THR A 89 9.10 -0.09 -11.20
N THR A 90 7.88 0.43 -11.03
CA THR A 90 7.67 1.69 -10.31
C THR A 90 7.96 1.56 -8.82
N ILE A 91 7.56 0.45 -8.19
CA ILE A 91 7.84 0.15 -6.79
C ILE A 91 9.34 0.06 -6.58
N ALA A 92 10.06 -0.72 -7.40
CA ALA A 92 11.50 -0.82 -7.31
C ALA A 92 12.22 0.53 -7.52
N GLN A 93 11.69 1.41 -8.37
CA GLN A 93 12.22 2.78 -8.52
C GLN A 93 11.96 3.64 -7.27
N LEU A 94 10.77 3.56 -6.69
CA LEU A 94 10.41 4.30 -5.49
C LEU A 94 11.21 3.81 -4.27
N GLU A 95 11.37 2.51 -4.10
CA GLU A 95 12.20 1.91 -3.03
C GLU A 95 13.65 2.39 -3.12
N ARG A 96 14.23 2.42 -4.34
CA ARG A 96 15.58 2.96 -4.54
C ARG A 96 15.67 4.46 -4.22
N ARG A 97 14.63 5.23 -4.56
CA ARG A 97 14.58 6.67 -4.24
C ARG A 97 14.45 6.89 -2.74
N LEU A 98 13.60 6.12 -2.06
CA LEU A 98 13.44 6.16 -0.62
C LEU A 98 14.76 5.82 0.08
N ALA A 99 15.41 4.71 -0.29
CA ALA A 99 16.70 4.33 0.28
C ALA A 99 17.75 5.45 0.14
N ARG A 100 17.83 6.10 -1.03
CA ARG A 100 18.74 7.24 -1.26
C ARG A 100 18.39 8.46 -0.41
N LEU A 101 17.10 8.79 -0.29
CA LEU A 101 16.65 9.93 0.50
C LEU A 101 16.90 9.70 2.00
N THR A 102 16.68 8.49 2.49
CA THR A 102 16.99 8.10 3.87
C THR A 102 18.49 8.25 4.15
N GLU A 103 19.35 7.72 3.27
CA GLU A 103 20.80 7.87 3.41
C GLU A 103 21.25 9.34 3.39
N GLN A 104 20.66 10.16 2.52
CA GLN A 104 20.93 11.60 2.48
C GLN A 104 20.50 12.30 3.79
N LEU A 105 19.35 11.93 4.35
CA LEU A 105 18.86 12.49 5.61
C LEU A 105 19.78 12.11 6.78
N ASP A 106 20.26 10.87 6.83
CA ASP A 106 21.21 10.42 7.85
C ASP A 106 22.54 11.19 7.77
N LEU A 107 23.07 11.39 6.56
CA LEU A 107 24.28 12.18 6.34
C LEU A 107 24.10 13.64 6.78
N GLN A 108 22.99 14.26 6.39
CA GLN A 108 22.67 15.64 6.79
C GLN A 108 22.48 15.77 8.30
N SER A 109 21.88 14.77 8.95
CA SER A 109 21.71 14.75 10.40
C SER A 109 23.06 14.70 11.11
N LEU A 110 24.01 13.90 10.61
CA LEU A 110 25.38 13.86 11.13
C LEU A 110 26.13 15.19 10.91
N GLU A 111 25.96 15.82 9.75
CA GLU A 111 26.53 17.15 9.48
C GLU A 111 25.95 18.22 10.40
N MET A 112 24.63 18.22 10.62
CA MET A 112 23.96 19.14 11.53
C MET A 112 24.46 18.98 12.97
N LEU A 113 24.63 17.74 13.45
CA LEU A 113 25.22 17.47 14.77
C LEU A 113 26.67 17.97 14.87
N ARG A 114 27.48 17.79 13.82
CA ARG A 114 28.85 18.33 13.77
C ARG A 114 28.86 19.85 13.83
N LEU A 115 27.96 20.51 13.08
CA LEU A 115 27.81 21.97 13.10
C LEU A 115 27.33 22.48 14.46
N LYS A 116 26.32 21.84 15.07
CA LYS A 116 25.87 22.17 16.44
C LYS A 116 27.04 22.08 17.44
N LYS A 117 27.84 21.01 17.39
CA LYS A 117 29.02 20.84 18.25
C LYS A 117 30.11 21.88 17.98
N ALA A 118 30.35 22.22 16.72
CA ALA A 118 31.32 23.26 16.35
C ALA A 118 30.87 24.64 16.85
N ASN A 119 29.58 24.97 16.70
CA ASN A 119 29.00 26.21 17.23
C ASN A 119 29.07 26.29 18.75
N ALA A 120 28.76 25.21 19.47
CA ALA A 120 28.88 25.16 20.93
C ALA A 120 30.33 25.44 21.38
N ARG A 121 31.32 24.82 20.71
CA ARG A 121 32.75 25.10 20.97
C ARG A 121 33.14 26.54 20.65
N LEU A 122 32.60 27.11 19.57
CA LEU A 122 32.84 28.51 19.24
C LEU A 122 32.25 29.43 20.30
N MET A 123 31.03 29.17 20.77
CA MET A 123 30.39 29.92 21.85
C MET A 123 31.23 29.84 23.14
N GLU A 124 31.65 28.65 23.54
CA GLU A 124 32.54 28.44 24.70
C GLU A 124 33.85 29.22 24.56
N SER A 125 34.51 29.13 23.40
CA SER A 125 35.77 29.85 23.14
C SER A 125 35.57 31.38 23.16
N ASN A 126 34.44 31.88 22.65
CA ASN A 126 34.12 33.30 22.68
C ASN A 126 33.82 33.76 24.11
N SER A 127 33.13 32.94 24.91
CA SER A 127 32.89 33.21 26.33
C SER A 127 34.21 33.32 27.09
N ALA A 128 35.10 32.34 26.93
CA ALA A 128 36.41 32.33 27.57
C ALA A 128 37.29 33.53 27.14
N LEU A 129 37.26 33.91 25.86
CA LEU A 129 37.96 35.11 25.37
C LEU A 129 37.38 36.40 25.97
N ARG A 130 36.05 36.49 26.12
CA ARG A 130 35.39 37.64 26.76
C ARG A 130 35.71 37.71 28.25
N GLU A 131 35.71 36.59 28.96
CA GLU A 131 36.11 36.53 30.37
C GLU A 131 37.56 36.96 30.56
N ALA A 132 38.47 36.46 29.73
CA ALA A 132 39.88 36.87 29.73
C ALA A 132 40.05 38.37 29.42
N GLN A 133 39.27 38.90 28.47
CA GLN A 133 39.25 40.35 28.18
C GLN A 133 38.67 41.17 29.32
N ALA A 134 37.60 40.71 29.99
CA ALA A 134 36.99 41.41 31.12
C ALA A 134 37.94 41.44 32.35
N GLN A 135 38.71 40.37 32.57
CA GLN A 135 39.76 40.35 33.60
C GLN A 135 40.90 41.31 33.27
N ALA A 136 41.24 41.50 31.98
CA ALA A 136 42.24 42.45 31.54
C ALA A 136 41.72 43.91 31.53
N PHE A 137 40.44 44.12 31.20
CA PHE A 137 39.76 45.41 31.08
C PHE A 137 38.27 45.29 31.45
N PRO A 138 37.87 45.63 32.70
CA PRO A 138 36.49 45.46 33.15
C PRO A 138 35.60 46.63 32.66
N ASP A 139 35.13 46.54 31.41
CA ASP A 139 34.10 47.45 30.90
C ASP A 139 32.70 46.91 31.25
N THR A 140 32.01 47.58 32.18
CA THR A 140 30.67 47.22 32.66
C THR A 140 29.62 47.19 31.54
N THR A 141 29.82 47.94 30.45
CA THR A 141 28.90 47.93 29.31
C THR A 141 29.04 46.66 28.45
N LEU A 142 30.26 46.14 28.30
CA LEU A 142 30.52 44.88 27.61
C LEU A 142 29.97 43.68 28.38
N VAL A 143 30.09 43.68 29.71
CA VAL A 143 29.53 42.64 30.59
C VAL A 143 28.00 42.60 30.48
N ASN A 144 27.33 43.75 30.55
CA ASN A 144 25.87 43.79 30.40
C ASN A 144 25.42 43.31 29.01
N ARG A 145 26.20 43.62 27.96
CA ARG A 145 25.92 43.20 26.59
C ARG A 145 26.19 41.70 26.36
N SER A 146 27.15 41.11 27.06
CA SER A 146 27.37 39.66 26.99
C SER A 146 26.24 38.91 27.68
N ILE A 147 25.82 39.35 28.86
CA ILE A 147 24.69 38.76 29.60
C ILE A 147 23.40 38.85 28.79
N SER A 148 23.12 39.97 28.11
CA SER A 148 21.94 40.08 27.25
C SER A 148 22.00 39.13 26.05
N ALA A 149 23.19 38.97 25.45
CA ALA A 149 23.39 38.03 24.35
C ALA A 149 23.26 36.56 24.79
N GLU A 150 23.70 36.22 26.00
CA GLU A 150 23.54 34.89 26.59
C GLU A 150 22.07 34.59 26.90
N LEU A 151 21.31 35.56 27.43
CA LEU A 151 19.87 35.43 27.63
C LEU A 151 19.13 35.21 26.31
N GLU A 152 19.49 35.96 25.26
CA GLU A 152 18.90 35.77 23.92
C GLU A 152 19.23 34.39 23.34
N ALA A 153 20.45 33.91 23.51
CA ALA A 153 20.87 32.58 23.07
C ALA A 153 20.11 31.47 23.81
N LEU A 154 20.02 31.54 25.14
CA LEU A 154 19.25 30.59 25.97
C LEU A 154 17.76 30.61 25.61
N GLN A 155 17.20 31.79 25.35
CA GLN A 155 15.81 31.92 24.92
C GLN A 155 15.57 31.35 23.52
N ALA A 156 16.55 31.43 22.63
CA ALA A 156 16.48 30.83 21.29
C ALA A 156 16.57 29.30 21.37
N GLU A 157 17.48 28.77 22.19
CA GLU A 157 17.63 27.34 22.44
C GLU A 157 16.34 26.76 23.04
N ARG A 158 15.79 27.40 24.09
CA ARG A 158 14.53 26.96 24.70
C ARG A 158 13.35 27.01 23.74
N ARG A 159 13.30 27.98 22.82
CA ARG A 159 12.28 28.03 21.75
C ARG A 159 12.44 26.88 20.75
N ALA A 160 13.67 26.51 20.42
CA ALA A 160 13.94 25.37 19.56
C ALA A 160 13.53 24.05 20.25
N GLU A 161 13.87 23.87 21.53
CA GLU A 161 13.45 22.69 22.31
C GLU A 161 11.92 22.56 22.40
N MET A 162 11.22 23.68 22.63
CA MET A 162 9.75 23.68 22.65
C MET A 162 9.16 23.30 21.28
N ALA A 163 9.74 23.77 20.19
CA ALA A 163 9.30 23.41 18.84
C ALA A 163 9.53 21.92 18.54
N GLU A 164 10.70 21.37 18.90
CA GLU A 164 10.98 19.92 18.78
C GLU A 164 9.98 19.10 19.61
N MET A 165 9.63 19.55 20.82
CA MET A 165 8.66 18.84 21.67
C MET A 165 7.22 18.94 21.13
N GLU A 166 6.83 20.07 20.56
CA GLU A 166 5.53 20.22 19.88
C GLU A 166 5.42 19.32 18.64
N GLU A 167 6.50 19.16 17.89
CA GLU A 167 6.58 18.25 16.73
C GLU A 167 6.43 16.78 17.17
N ILE A 168 7.16 16.35 18.21
CA ILE A 168 7.02 15.01 18.79
C ILE A 168 5.58 14.77 19.27
N LEU A 169 4.98 15.75 19.97
CA LEU A 169 3.59 15.63 20.43
C LEU A 169 2.61 15.53 19.25
N ALA A 170 2.85 16.26 18.16
CA ALA A 170 2.01 16.20 16.96
C ALA A 170 2.09 14.82 16.28
N GLU A 171 3.26 14.18 16.26
CA GLU A 171 3.44 12.81 15.73
C GLU A 171 2.84 11.73 16.64
N LEU A 172 2.91 11.88 17.96
CA LEU A 172 2.36 10.91 18.92
C LEU A 172 0.82 10.95 19.00
N LYS A 173 0.22 12.12 18.81
CA LYS A 173 -1.24 12.33 18.89
C LYS A 173 -2.08 11.41 17.97
N PRO A 174 -1.75 11.21 16.68
CA PRO A 174 -2.49 10.29 15.82
C PRO A 174 -2.31 8.81 16.22
N LEU A 175 -1.14 8.41 16.74
CA LEU A 175 -0.91 7.04 17.22
C LEU A 175 -1.78 6.69 18.43
N LEU A 176 -1.93 7.65 19.36
CA LEU A 176 -2.82 7.50 20.52
C LEU A 176 -4.32 7.50 20.15
N ALA A 177 -4.69 8.11 19.03
CA ALA A 177 -6.06 8.11 18.53
C ALA A 177 -6.42 6.80 17.80
N ALA A 178 -5.46 6.21 17.10
CA ALA A 178 -5.63 4.92 16.40
C ALA A 178 -5.77 3.73 17.37
N ASP A 179 -5.15 3.79 18.55
CA ASP A 179 -5.22 2.73 19.58
C ASP A 179 -6.55 2.73 20.37
N ARG A 180 -7.41 3.73 20.17
CA ARG A 180 -8.73 3.88 20.83
C ARG A 180 -9.92 3.58 19.91
N SER A 181 -9.68 3.14 18.67
CA SER A 181 -10.70 2.77 17.67
C SER A 181 -10.60 1.31 17.29
#